data_AF-A0A6A4GS85-F1
#
_entry.id   AF-A0A6A4GS85-F1
#
_cell.length_a   1.000
_cell.length_b   1.000
_cell.length_c   1.000
_cell.angle_alpha   90.00
_cell.angle_beta   90.00
_cell.angle_gamma   90.00
#
_symmetry.space_group_name_H-M   'P 1'
#
loop_
_entity.id
_entity.type
_entity.pdbx_description
1 polymer ?
#
loop_
_entity_poly.entity_id
_entity_poly.type
_entity_poly.pdbx_seq_one_letter_code
_entity_poly.pdbx_strand_id
1 'polypeptide(L)'
;MDQIAAIDIEEPEEHDNDMAAPLHRCGRKKGPTSALQARDQCFLSFFIATSKCRHLPWDEFFNNKLKPAILFMRPLGARCCDNCEPDQFPVETIRITYPYPTRAPRTTRPTEALSDAVTKALCNWRLELIKTQYSGQRTITGCYILADEVVASIAAHPLYGAEIVHIVSELCALHPDPAQLAREETNMHAEERCRQKLDRNILVTAFQECFDSVHNVGTGRMVTTGRGFLTLAEFVTAW
;
A
#
# COMPACT_ATOMS: atom_id res chain seq x y z
N MET A 1 13.58 -28.43 32.30
CA MET A 1 13.71 -28.62 30.84
C MET A 1 12.40 -29.24 30.41
N ASP A 2 11.45 -28.42 29.96
CA ASP A 2 10.15 -28.91 29.49
C ASP A 2 10.20 -28.98 27.98
N GLN A 3 10.16 -30.21 27.47
CA GLN A 3 10.16 -30.53 26.05
C GLN A 3 8.83 -30.04 25.46
N ILE A 4 8.90 -29.07 24.55
CA ILE A 4 7.81 -28.80 23.61
C ILE A 4 7.85 -29.98 22.64
N ALA A 5 6.89 -30.88 22.77
CA ALA A 5 6.72 -32.00 21.86
C ALA A 5 6.61 -31.47 20.43
N ALA A 6 7.49 -31.95 19.56
CA ALA A 6 7.37 -31.77 18.13
C ALA A 6 6.01 -32.34 17.71
N ILE A 7 5.18 -31.49 17.09
CA ILE A 7 4.01 -31.96 16.38
C ILE A 7 4.55 -32.51 15.06
N ASP A 8 4.84 -33.81 15.06
CA ASP A 8 4.98 -34.56 13.81
C ASP A 8 3.63 -34.47 13.09
N ILE A 9 3.60 -33.72 11.99
CA ILE A 9 2.50 -33.74 11.05
C ILE A 9 2.75 -35.00 10.22
N GLU A 10 2.19 -36.12 10.69
CA GLU A 10 2.07 -37.32 9.87
C GLU A 10 1.22 -36.97 8.64
N GLU A 11 1.81 -37.11 7.44
CA GLU A 11 1.08 -37.10 6.18
C GLU A 11 -0.01 -38.18 6.23
N PRO A 12 -1.29 -37.83 6.13
CA PRO A 12 -2.33 -38.84 6.18
C PRO A 12 -2.30 -39.63 4.86
N GLU A 13 -1.91 -40.90 4.94
CA GLU A 13 -2.17 -41.89 3.91
C GLU A 13 -3.68 -41.93 3.61
N GLU A 14 -4.01 -41.83 2.33
CA GLU A 14 -5.38 -41.83 1.82
C GLU A 14 -6.05 -43.18 2.12
N HIS A 15 -6.78 -43.23 3.24
CA HIS A 15 -7.70 -44.34 3.52
C HIS A 15 -9.13 -43.90 3.21
N ASP A 16 -9.62 -44.34 2.06
CA ASP A 16 -11.04 -44.28 1.69
C ASP A 16 -11.85 -45.09 2.72
N ASN A 17 -12.76 -44.43 3.43
CA ASN A 17 -14.04 -45.02 3.83
C ASN A 17 -15.07 -44.00 4.32
N ASP A 18 -16.31 -44.34 3.99
CA ASP A 18 -17.52 -43.52 3.98
C ASP A 18 -18.11 -43.17 5.36
N MET A 19 -19.00 -42.15 5.32
CA MET A 19 -20.07 -41.84 6.30
C MET A 19 -19.67 -41.23 7.65
N ALA A 20 -19.41 -39.92 7.64
CA ALA A 20 -19.59 -39.07 8.84
C ALA A 20 -20.16 -37.68 8.48
N ALA A 21 -21.04 -37.18 9.34
CA ALA A 21 -21.88 -36.00 9.21
C ALA A 21 -21.14 -34.70 8.78
N PRO A 22 -21.83 -33.71 8.16
CA PRO A 22 -21.20 -32.51 7.65
C PRO A 22 -20.77 -31.59 8.80
N LEU A 23 -19.56 -31.80 9.30
CA LEU A 23 -18.83 -30.81 10.07
C LEU A 23 -18.70 -29.54 9.22
N HIS A 24 -19.09 -28.42 9.81
CA HIS A 24 -18.98 -27.09 9.21
C HIS A 24 -17.62 -26.91 8.54
N ARG A 25 -17.61 -26.85 7.21
CA ARG A 25 -16.45 -26.46 6.40
C ARG A 25 -16.17 -24.98 6.67
N CYS A 26 -15.56 -24.66 7.80
CA CYS A 26 -14.72 -23.47 7.88
C CYS A 26 -13.71 -23.63 6.74
N GLY A 27 -13.78 -22.72 5.76
CA GLY A 27 -13.03 -22.83 4.51
C GLY A 27 -11.59 -23.24 4.80
N ARG A 28 -11.12 -24.29 4.13
CA ARG A 28 -9.73 -24.77 4.26
C ARG A 28 -8.84 -23.54 4.10
N LYS A 29 -8.23 -23.08 5.19
CA LYS A 29 -7.27 -21.97 5.13
C LYS A 29 -6.21 -22.41 4.13
N LYS A 30 -6.00 -21.62 3.08
CA LYS A 30 -4.94 -21.90 2.11
C LYS A 30 -3.66 -22.08 2.92
N GLY A 31 -3.02 -23.24 2.75
CA GLY A 31 -1.75 -23.51 3.40
C GLY A 31 -0.71 -22.45 3.01
N PRO A 32 0.38 -22.33 3.78
CA PRO A 32 1.48 -21.46 3.41
C PRO A 32 1.97 -21.82 1.99
N THR A 33 2.13 -20.80 1.15
CA THR A 33 2.53 -20.93 -0.25
C THR A 33 4.05 -21.10 -0.39
N SER A 34 4.80 -20.79 0.67
CA SER A 34 6.26 -20.94 0.72
C SER A 34 6.75 -21.34 2.11
N ALA A 35 7.97 -21.89 2.20
CA ALA A 35 8.60 -22.23 3.47
C ALA A 35 8.82 -21.00 4.37
N LEU A 36 9.13 -19.83 3.77
CA LEU A 36 9.25 -18.58 4.51
C LEU A 36 7.92 -18.16 5.13
N GLN A 37 6.82 -18.25 4.35
CA GLN A 37 5.49 -17.96 4.86
C GLN A 37 5.06 -18.96 5.96
N ALA A 38 5.39 -20.24 5.81
CA ALA A 38 5.12 -21.26 6.83
C ALA A 38 5.84 -20.93 8.14
N ARG A 39 7.12 -20.55 8.06
CA ARG A 39 7.91 -20.11 9.21
C ARG A 39 7.28 -18.89 9.88
N ASP A 40 6.99 -17.84 9.12
CA ASP A 40 6.42 -16.61 9.65
C ASP A 40 5.05 -16.86 10.30
N GLN A 41 4.20 -17.69 9.68
CA GLN A 41 2.90 -18.08 10.22
C GLN A 41 3.03 -18.87 11.54
N CYS A 42 4.03 -19.74 11.65
CA CYS A 42 4.30 -20.50 12.88
C CYS A 42 4.66 -19.56 14.04
N PHE A 43 5.60 -18.62 13.81
CA PHE A 43 6.02 -17.68 14.85
C PHE A 43 4.96 -16.63 15.20
N LEU A 44 4.13 -16.21 14.25
CA LEU A 44 2.95 -15.38 14.54
C LEU A 44 1.94 -16.14 15.41
N SER A 45 1.70 -17.41 15.11
CA SER A 45 0.81 -18.25 15.92
C SER A 45 1.38 -18.44 17.33
N PHE A 46 2.69 -18.68 17.45
CA PHE A 46 3.39 -18.76 18.73
C PHE A 46 3.31 -17.43 19.51
N PHE A 47 3.49 -16.29 18.87
CA PHE A 47 3.34 -14.97 19.50
C PHE A 47 1.93 -14.71 20.05
N ILE A 48 0.90 -15.14 19.33
CA ILE A 48 -0.50 -14.97 19.77
C ILE A 48 -0.81 -15.92 20.93
N ALA A 49 -0.37 -17.18 20.83
CA ALA A 49 -0.74 -18.24 21.77
C ALA A 49 0.13 -18.30 23.04
N THR A 50 1.29 -17.64 23.06
CA THR A 50 2.19 -17.70 24.22
C THR A 50 1.62 -16.96 25.42
N SER A 51 1.65 -17.60 26.58
CA SER A 51 1.43 -16.97 27.90
C SER A 51 2.75 -16.52 28.55
N LYS A 52 3.90 -16.80 27.93
CA LYS A 52 5.23 -16.35 28.38
C LYS A 52 5.55 -14.96 27.80
N CYS A 53 6.75 -14.45 28.08
CA CYS A 53 7.23 -13.19 27.52
C CYS A 53 7.07 -13.17 25.98
N ARG A 54 6.43 -12.12 25.45
CA ARG A 54 6.18 -11.95 24.01
C ARG A 54 7.45 -11.70 23.19
N HIS A 55 8.60 -11.45 23.83
CA HIS A 55 9.89 -11.39 23.14
C HIS A 55 10.41 -12.77 22.73
N LEU A 56 10.04 -13.85 23.42
CA LEU A 56 10.60 -15.20 23.16
C LEU A 56 10.40 -15.69 21.72
N PRO A 57 9.18 -15.60 21.11
CA PRO A 57 8.99 -15.98 19.72
C PRO A 57 9.89 -15.20 18.76
N TRP A 58 10.09 -13.90 19.02
CA TRP A 58 10.92 -13.04 18.17
C TRP A 58 12.42 -13.25 18.39
N ASP A 59 12.83 -13.50 19.62
CA ASP A 59 14.21 -13.84 19.96
C ASP A 59 14.64 -15.14 19.28
N GLU A 60 13.74 -16.11 19.21
CA GLU A 60 13.95 -17.36 18.48
C GLU A 60 13.90 -17.14 16.96
N PHE A 61 12.89 -16.44 16.43
CA PHE A 61 12.77 -16.13 15.00
C PHE A 61 14.01 -15.46 14.42
N PHE A 62 14.56 -14.47 15.14
CA PHE A 62 15.73 -13.71 14.72
C PHE A 62 17.06 -14.29 15.22
N ASN A 63 17.03 -15.43 15.91
CA ASN A 63 18.19 -16.04 16.56
C ASN A 63 18.98 -15.04 17.42
N ASN A 64 18.30 -14.20 18.21
CA ASN A 64 18.92 -13.15 19.03
C ASN A 64 19.89 -13.71 20.07
N LYS A 65 19.74 -14.98 20.47
CA LYS A 65 20.70 -15.68 21.36
C LYS A 65 22.10 -15.82 20.76
N LEU A 66 22.22 -15.85 19.43
CA LEU A 66 23.51 -15.94 18.74
C LEU A 66 24.12 -14.56 18.48
N LYS A 67 23.38 -13.48 18.68
CA LYS A 67 23.85 -12.13 18.45
C LYS A 67 24.56 -11.58 19.69
N PRO A 68 25.55 -10.68 19.54
CA PRO A 68 26.23 -10.08 20.68
C PRO A 68 25.26 -9.37 21.62
N ALA A 69 25.28 -9.71 22.91
CA ALA A 69 24.36 -9.19 23.92
C ALA A 69 24.37 -7.64 24.06
N ILE A 70 25.49 -7.00 23.68
CA ILE A 70 25.69 -5.56 23.76
C ILE A 70 24.67 -4.79 22.90
N LEU A 71 24.24 -5.35 21.77
CA LEU A 71 23.30 -4.69 20.86
C LEU A 71 21.84 -4.75 21.31
N PHE A 72 21.53 -5.59 22.30
CA PHE A 72 20.16 -5.88 22.71
C PHE A 72 19.95 -5.69 24.22
N MET A 73 20.81 -4.90 24.87
CA MET A 73 20.58 -4.53 26.27
C MET A 73 19.33 -3.69 26.37
N ARG A 74 18.38 -4.16 27.18
CA ARG A 74 17.16 -3.42 27.49
C ARG A 74 17.55 -2.12 28.21
N PRO A 75 17.10 -0.94 27.72
CA PRO A 75 17.32 0.30 28.44
C PRO A 75 16.74 0.22 29.86
N LEU A 76 17.41 0.86 30.82
CA LEU A 76 16.93 0.89 32.20
C LEU A 76 15.54 1.55 32.24
N GLY A 77 14.54 0.86 32.81
CA GLY A 77 13.16 1.34 32.88
C GLY A 77 12.31 1.10 31.63
N ALA A 78 12.85 0.45 30.58
CA ALA A 78 12.03 0.05 29.45
C ALA A 78 11.07 -1.08 29.84
N ARG A 79 9.80 -0.95 29.42
CA ARG A 79 8.77 -1.96 29.62
C ARG A 79 9.07 -3.22 28.82
N CYS A 80 8.59 -4.36 29.31
CA CYS A 80 8.76 -5.65 28.66
C CYS A 80 7.65 -5.93 27.63
N CYS A 81 6.53 -6.47 28.08
CA CYS A 81 5.33 -6.75 27.30
C CYS A 81 4.14 -6.94 28.25
N ASP A 82 2.94 -6.97 27.71
CA ASP A 82 1.68 -7.25 28.41
C ASP A 82 1.69 -8.54 29.22
N ASN A 83 2.33 -9.61 28.73
CA ASN A 83 2.44 -10.86 29.50
C ASN A 83 3.37 -10.77 30.72
N CYS A 84 4.38 -9.90 30.69
CA CYS A 84 5.35 -9.76 31.79
C CYS A 84 4.96 -8.67 32.80
N GLU A 85 4.30 -7.62 32.33
CA GLU A 85 3.95 -6.43 33.12
C GLU A 85 2.50 -6.05 32.88
N PRO A 86 1.52 -6.94 33.14
CA PRO A 86 0.11 -6.73 32.77
C PRO A 86 -0.47 -5.43 33.32
N ASP A 87 -0.06 -5.03 34.53
CA ASP A 87 -0.51 -3.79 35.18
C ASP A 87 -0.08 -2.51 34.42
N GLN A 88 0.97 -2.61 33.60
CA GLN A 88 1.45 -1.49 32.78
C GLN A 88 0.76 -1.41 31.41
N PHE A 89 -0.04 -2.42 31.05
CA PHE A 89 -0.79 -2.51 29.80
C PHE A 89 -2.29 -2.66 30.11
N PRO A 90 -2.96 -1.59 30.59
CA PRO A 90 -4.40 -1.64 30.86
C PRO A 90 -5.14 -1.98 29.57
N VAL A 91 -5.84 -3.12 29.58
CA VAL A 91 -6.68 -3.53 28.46
C VAL A 91 -7.91 -2.63 28.47
N GLU A 92 -7.91 -1.62 27.62
CA GLU A 92 -9.09 -0.81 27.38
C GLU A 92 -10.22 -1.74 26.92
N THR A 93 -11.28 -1.82 27.73
CA THR A 93 -12.47 -2.56 27.33
C THR A 93 -13.23 -1.71 26.31
N ILE A 94 -12.83 -1.78 25.05
CA ILE A 94 -13.52 -1.12 23.94
C ILE A 94 -14.88 -1.80 23.77
N ARG A 95 -15.93 -1.20 24.31
CA ARG A 95 -17.31 -1.62 24.09
C ARG A 95 -17.79 -1.06 22.76
N ILE A 96 -17.66 -1.85 21.70
CA ILE A 96 -18.27 -1.49 20.41
C ILE A 96 -19.77 -1.74 20.52
N THR A 97 -20.53 -0.68 20.69
CA THR A 97 -21.99 -0.73 20.69
C THR A 97 -22.44 -0.62 19.24
N TYR A 98 -22.79 -1.75 18.62
CA TYR A 98 -23.37 -1.72 17.29
C TYR A 98 -24.87 -1.44 17.41
N PRO A 99 -25.39 -0.33 16.84
CA PRO A 99 -26.83 -0.07 16.84
C PRO A 99 -27.63 -1.05 15.97
N TYR A 100 -26.96 -1.86 15.15
CA TYR A 100 -27.56 -2.84 14.25
C TYR A 100 -26.96 -4.23 14.47
N PRO A 101 -27.71 -5.31 14.20
CA PRO A 101 -27.20 -6.67 14.37
C PRO A 101 -25.97 -6.92 13.47
N THR A 102 -24.82 -7.17 14.08
CA THR A 102 -23.53 -7.48 13.42
C THR A 102 -23.56 -8.76 12.60
N ARG A 103 -24.56 -9.61 12.82
CA ARG A 103 -24.88 -10.69 11.90
C ARG A 103 -25.94 -10.17 10.94
N ALA A 104 -25.49 -9.66 9.79
CA ALA A 104 -26.36 -9.64 8.63
C ALA A 104 -27.00 -11.04 8.53
N PRO A 105 -28.34 -11.16 8.53
CA PRO A 105 -28.99 -12.45 8.33
C PRO A 105 -28.35 -13.09 7.09
N ARG A 106 -28.09 -14.41 7.12
CA ARG A 106 -27.52 -15.14 5.96
C ARG A 106 -28.32 -14.72 4.74
N THR A 107 -27.73 -13.85 3.93
CA THR A 107 -28.48 -13.13 2.91
C THR A 107 -28.93 -14.17 1.92
N THR A 108 -30.24 -14.31 1.74
CA THR A 108 -30.79 -15.17 0.70
C THR A 108 -30.14 -14.72 -0.61
N ARG A 109 -29.52 -15.67 -1.33
CA ARG A 109 -28.90 -15.37 -2.62
C ARG A 109 -29.94 -14.62 -3.46
N PRO A 110 -29.61 -13.44 -4.00
CA PRO A 110 -30.56 -12.68 -4.81
C PRO A 110 -31.02 -13.55 -5.98
N THR A 111 -32.25 -13.32 -6.43
CA THR A 111 -32.74 -13.98 -7.64
C THR A 111 -31.82 -13.60 -8.80
N GLU A 112 -31.61 -14.53 -9.73
CA GLU A 112 -30.76 -14.32 -10.91
C GLU A 112 -31.20 -13.07 -11.69
N ALA A 113 -32.52 -12.89 -11.87
CA ALA A 113 -33.11 -11.70 -12.46
C ALA A 113 -32.74 -10.39 -11.74
N LEU A 114 -32.65 -10.38 -10.40
CA LEU A 114 -32.24 -9.20 -9.65
C LEU A 114 -30.74 -8.94 -9.81
N SER A 115 -29.92 -9.98 -9.75
CA SER A 115 -28.46 -9.88 -9.98
C SER A 115 -28.16 -9.34 -11.38
N ASP A 116 -28.86 -9.82 -12.40
CA ASP A 116 -28.71 -9.35 -13.78
C ASP A 116 -29.19 -7.91 -13.94
N ALA A 117 -30.31 -7.54 -13.32
CA ALA A 117 -30.81 -6.17 -13.33
C ALA A 117 -29.81 -5.19 -12.69
N VAL A 118 -29.23 -5.55 -11.54
CA VAL A 118 -28.20 -4.75 -10.86
C VAL A 118 -26.93 -4.65 -11.70
N THR A 119 -26.46 -5.77 -12.26
CA THR A 119 -25.29 -5.79 -13.14
C THR A 119 -25.50 -4.87 -14.34
N LYS A 120 -26.65 -4.97 -15.01
CA LYS A 120 -27.01 -4.11 -16.15
C LYS A 120 -27.10 -2.64 -15.75
N ALA A 121 -27.69 -2.33 -14.60
CA ALA A 121 -27.79 -0.97 -14.09
C ALA A 121 -26.40 -0.36 -13.83
N LEU A 122 -25.50 -1.09 -13.18
CA LEU A 122 -24.13 -0.65 -12.92
C LEU A 122 -23.30 -0.49 -14.21
N CYS A 123 -23.46 -1.41 -15.18
CA CYS A 123 -22.87 -1.27 -16.50
C CYS A 123 -23.35 -0.01 -17.23
N ASN A 124 -24.66 0.25 -17.23
CA ASN A 124 -25.23 1.44 -17.85
C ASN A 124 -24.76 2.72 -17.16
N TRP A 125 -24.70 2.72 -15.82
CA TRP A 125 -24.19 3.84 -15.04
C TRP A 125 -22.73 4.15 -15.41
N ARG A 126 -21.86 3.14 -15.53
CA ARG A 126 -20.47 3.33 -16.00
C ARG A 126 -20.42 4.00 -17.37
N LEU A 127 -21.25 3.56 -18.31
CA LEU A 127 -21.31 4.10 -19.67
C LEU A 127 -21.76 5.57 -19.67
N GLU A 128 -22.81 5.89 -18.93
CA GLU A 128 -23.29 7.28 -18.81
C GLU A 128 -22.29 8.17 -18.07
N LEU A 129 -21.59 7.66 -17.05
CA LEU A 129 -20.54 8.42 -16.35
C LEU A 129 -19.38 8.77 -17.30
N ILE A 130 -18.91 7.82 -18.11
CA ILE A 130 -17.86 8.08 -19.12
C ILE A 130 -18.33 9.11 -20.12
N LYS A 131 -19.56 8.97 -20.62
CA LYS A 131 -20.12 9.88 -21.61
C LYS A 131 -20.26 11.31 -21.09
N THR A 132 -20.66 11.47 -19.82
CA THR A 132 -20.94 12.77 -19.20
C THR A 132 -19.69 13.44 -18.64
N GLN A 133 -18.87 12.73 -17.88
CA GLN A 133 -17.73 13.29 -17.15
C GLN A 133 -16.39 13.13 -17.89
N TYR A 134 -16.29 12.16 -18.79
CA TYR A 134 -15.04 11.81 -19.47
C TYR A 134 -15.17 11.89 -20.99
N SER A 135 -16.00 12.82 -21.48
CA SER A 135 -16.23 13.00 -22.91
C SER A 135 -14.91 13.31 -23.64
N GLY A 136 -14.56 12.52 -24.65
CA GLY A 136 -13.36 12.72 -25.48
C GLY A 136 -12.09 12.03 -24.95
N GLN A 137 -12.12 11.43 -23.76
CA GLN A 137 -11.01 10.62 -23.25
C GLN A 137 -11.15 9.17 -23.71
N ARG A 138 -10.12 8.62 -24.36
CA ARG A 138 -10.10 7.21 -24.81
C ARG A 138 -9.44 6.25 -23.81
N THR A 139 -8.70 6.80 -22.84
CA THR A 139 -7.89 6.00 -21.90
C THR A 139 -8.71 5.46 -20.74
N ILE A 140 -9.73 6.21 -20.30
CA ILE A 140 -10.59 5.81 -19.17
C ILE A 140 -11.74 4.95 -19.69
N THR A 141 -11.69 3.66 -19.38
CA THR A 141 -12.74 2.69 -19.72
C THR A 141 -13.61 2.36 -18.49
N GLY A 142 -14.75 1.70 -18.70
CA GLY A 142 -15.68 1.37 -17.61
C GLY A 142 -15.05 0.56 -16.49
N CYS A 143 -14.12 -0.33 -16.81
CA CYS A 143 -13.42 -1.16 -15.82
C CYS A 143 -12.44 -0.38 -14.93
N TYR A 144 -11.97 0.81 -15.36
CA TYR A 144 -11.18 1.71 -14.50
C TYR A 144 -12.03 2.44 -13.46
N ILE A 145 -13.30 2.70 -13.76
CA ILE A 145 -14.23 3.34 -12.82
C ILE A 145 -14.70 2.31 -11.79
N LEU A 146 -15.14 1.14 -12.25
CA LEU A 146 -15.58 0.05 -11.38
C LEU A 146 -15.29 -1.27 -12.09
N ALA A 147 -14.39 -2.07 -11.53
CA ALA A 147 -13.98 -3.35 -12.11
C ALA A 147 -15.15 -4.34 -12.18
N ASP A 148 -15.16 -5.22 -13.19
CA ASP A 148 -16.26 -6.16 -13.41
C ASP A 148 -16.43 -7.15 -12.25
N GLU A 149 -15.32 -7.53 -11.60
CA GLU A 149 -15.33 -8.37 -10.39
C GLU A 149 -16.07 -7.69 -9.22
N VAL A 150 -15.92 -6.37 -9.10
CA VAL A 150 -16.60 -5.58 -8.07
C VAL A 150 -18.09 -5.45 -8.41
N VAL A 151 -18.43 -5.24 -9.69
CA VAL A 151 -19.83 -5.26 -10.16
C VAL A 151 -20.49 -6.60 -9.85
N ALA A 152 -19.81 -7.72 -10.15
CA ALA A 152 -20.31 -9.06 -9.87
C ALA A 152 -20.48 -9.29 -8.36
N SER A 153 -19.54 -8.80 -7.53
CA SER A 153 -19.63 -8.86 -6.08
C SER A 153 -20.84 -8.08 -5.53
N ILE A 154 -21.08 -6.86 -6.04
CA ILE A 154 -22.24 -6.04 -5.64
C ILE A 154 -23.55 -6.69 -6.09
N ALA A 155 -23.60 -7.21 -7.32
CA ALA A 155 -24.79 -7.88 -7.85
C ALA A 155 -25.14 -9.16 -7.08
N ALA A 156 -24.13 -9.88 -6.58
CA ALA A 156 -24.32 -11.03 -5.70
C ALA A 156 -24.84 -10.64 -4.30
N HIS A 157 -24.67 -9.38 -3.87
CA HIS A 157 -25.02 -8.89 -2.54
C HIS A 157 -25.73 -7.51 -2.58
N PRO A 158 -26.92 -7.39 -3.19
CA PRO A 158 -27.56 -6.11 -3.49
C PRO A 158 -28.04 -5.32 -2.27
N LEU A 159 -28.06 -5.92 -1.08
CA LEU A 159 -28.45 -5.24 0.16
C LEU A 159 -27.51 -4.09 0.53
N TYR A 160 -26.24 -4.17 0.12
CA TYR A 160 -25.28 -3.06 0.28
C TYR A 160 -25.28 -2.13 -0.93
N GLY A 161 -26.04 -2.43 -1.98
CA GLY A 161 -25.99 -1.72 -3.25
C GLY A 161 -26.39 -0.25 -3.13
N ALA A 162 -27.43 0.06 -2.35
CA ALA A 162 -27.87 1.44 -2.14
C ALA A 162 -26.84 2.26 -1.34
N GLU A 163 -26.27 1.66 -0.28
CA GLU A 163 -25.25 2.30 0.56
C GLU A 163 -23.94 2.49 -0.20
N ILE A 164 -23.50 1.48 -0.97
CA ILE A 164 -22.31 1.57 -1.82
C ILE A 164 -22.49 2.63 -2.91
N VAL A 165 -23.64 2.67 -3.59
CA VAL A 165 -23.93 3.71 -4.60
C VAL A 165 -23.93 5.09 -3.97
N HIS A 166 -24.47 5.23 -2.76
CA HIS A 166 -24.44 6.49 -2.03
C HIS A 166 -23.01 6.91 -1.67
N ILE A 167 -22.22 6.02 -1.07
CA ILE A 167 -20.81 6.25 -0.71
C ILE A 167 -19.97 6.60 -1.95
N VAL A 168 -20.15 5.87 -3.05
CA VAL A 168 -19.43 6.13 -4.30
C VAL A 168 -19.84 7.48 -4.88
N SER A 169 -21.13 7.83 -4.81
CA SER A 169 -21.62 9.15 -5.25
C SER A 169 -21.05 10.29 -4.39
N GLU A 170 -20.98 10.10 -3.07
CA GLU A 170 -20.36 11.08 -2.16
C GLU A 170 -18.85 11.20 -2.40
N LEU A 171 -18.13 10.10 -2.58
CA LEU A 171 -16.71 10.13 -2.92
C LEU A 171 -16.47 10.83 -4.27
N CYS A 172 -17.27 10.53 -5.29
CA CYS A 172 -17.19 11.23 -6.57
C CYS A 172 -17.52 12.73 -6.46
N ALA A 173 -18.34 13.15 -5.49
CA ALA A 173 -18.60 14.56 -5.22
C ALA A 173 -17.45 15.23 -4.42
N LEU A 174 -16.72 14.47 -3.61
CA LEU A 174 -15.61 14.94 -2.80
C LEU A 174 -14.28 15.05 -3.56
N HIS A 175 -14.10 14.24 -4.61
CA HIS A 175 -12.92 14.32 -5.46
C HIS A 175 -13.13 15.34 -6.59
N PRO A 176 -12.21 16.32 -6.77
CA PRO A 176 -12.31 17.28 -7.85
C PRO A 176 -12.29 16.58 -9.20
N ASP A 177 -12.99 17.18 -10.18
CA ASP A 177 -13.05 16.69 -11.56
C ASP A 177 -11.63 16.26 -12.01
N PRO A 178 -11.42 14.99 -12.40
CA PRO A 178 -10.11 14.51 -12.82
C PRO A 178 -9.54 15.30 -14.01
N ALA A 179 -10.38 15.92 -14.84
CA ALA A 179 -9.92 16.86 -15.86
C ALA A 179 -9.42 18.18 -15.24
N GLN A 180 -9.99 18.62 -14.12
CA GLN A 180 -9.46 19.73 -13.33
C GLN A 180 -8.11 19.38 -12.69
N LEU A 181 -7.99 18.20 -12.06
CA LEU A 181 -6.70 17.73 -11.51
C LEU A 181 -5.61 17.65 -12.58
N ALA A 182 -5.92 17.11 -13.76
CA ALA A 182 -4.99 17.07 -14.87
C ALA A 182 -4.55 18.47 -15.32
N ARG A 183 -5.48 19.44 -15.37
CA ARG A 183 -5.15 20.86 -15.67
C ARG A 183 -4.25 21.46 -14.60
N GLU A 184 -4.55 21.25 -13.32
CA GLU A 184 -3.75 21.74 -12.19
C GLU A 184 -2.35 21.15 -12.20
N GLU A 185 -2.19 19.86 -12.46
CA GLU A 185 -0.90 19.19 -12.56
C GLU A 185 -0.07 19.73 -13.75
N THR A 186 -0.71 19.95 -14.91
CA THR A 186 -0.02 20.58 -16.06
C THR A 186 0.43 22.01 -15.76
N ASN A 187 -0.35 22.76 -14.99
CA ASN A 187 0.01 24.12 -14.54
C ASN A 187 1.18 24.08 -13.57
N MET A 188 1.16 23.18 -12.57
CA MET A 188 2.29 23.02 -11.64
C MET A 188 3.57 22.65 -12.39
N HIS A 189 3.52 21.74 -13.36
CA HIS A 189 4.68 21.41 -14.19
C HIS A 189 5.15 22.56 -15.08
N ALA A 190 4.24 23.43 -15.54
CA ALA A 190 4.61 24.65 -16.26
C ALA A 190 5.33 25.65 -15.34
N GLU A 191 4.81 25.86 -14.14
CA GLU A 191 5.41 26.74 -13.12
C GLU A 191 6.79 26.24 -12.68
N GLU A 192 6.95 24.94 -12.47
CA GLU A 192 8.23 24.33 -12.10
C GLU A 192 9.26 24.51 -13.23
N ARG A 193 8.86 24.30 -14.49
CA ARG A 193 9.73 24.59 -15.65
C ARG A 193 10.09 26.07 -15.75
N CYS A 194 9.18 26.98 -15.37
CA CYS A 194 9.48 28.41 -15.29
C CYS A 194 10.50 28.73 -14.18
N ARG A 195 10.37 28.12 -13.00
CA ARG A 195 11.35 28.24 -11.91
C ARG A 195 12.74 27.74 -12.32
N GLN A 196 12.82 26.54 -12.89
CA GLN A 196 14.09 25.98 -13.36
C GLN A 196 14.77 26.84 -14.43
N LYS A 197 13.99 27.47 -15.33
CA LYS A 197 14.52 28.43 -16.31
C LYS A 197 15.08 29.69 -15.63
N LEU A 198 14.41 30.20 -14.59
CA LEU A 198 14.89 31.35 -13.85
C LEU A 198 16.20 31.03 -13.11
N ASP A 199 16.25 29.90 -12.41
CA ASP A 199 17.45 29.45 -11.70
C ASP A 199 18.63 29.24 -12.65
N ARG A 200 18.38 28.62 -13.82
CA ARG A 200 19.37 28.48 -14.89
C ARG A 200 19.89 29.85 -15.36
N ASN A 201 19.01 30.82 -15.58
CA ASN A 201 19.42 32.16 -16.01
C ASN A 201 20.29 32.85 -14.95
N ILE A 202 19.94 32.74 -13.67
CA ILE A 202 20.74 33.30 -12.56
C ILE A 202 22.15 32.70 -12.57
N LEU A 203 22.26 31.38 -12.70
CA LEU A 203 23.56 30.70 -12.75
C LEU A 203 24.40 31.10 -13.96
N VAL A 204 23.78 31.22 -15.14
CA VAL A 204 24.46 31.68 -16.36
C VAL A 204 24.96 33.11 -16.20
N THR A 205 24.16 34.02 -15.64
CA THR A 205 24.57 35.40 -15.38
C THR A 205 25.73 35.46 -14.40
N ALA A 206 25.65 34.75 -13.27
CA ALA A 206 26.73 34.71 -12.28
C ALA A 206 28.03 34.14 -12.88
N PHE A 207 27.93 33.09 -13.70
CA PHE A 207 29.08 32.54 -14.41
C PHE A 207 29.70 33.57 -15.37
N GLN A 208 28.88 34.26 -16.16
CA GLN A 208 29.36 35.28 -17.11
C GLN A 208 30.06 36.43 -16.37
N GLU A 209 29.49 36.91 -15.26
CA GLU A 209 30.11 37.95 -14.43
C GLU A 209 31.45 37.50 -13.83
N CYS A 210 31.55 36.25 -13.36
CA CYS A 210 32.81 35.67 -12.90
C CYS A 210 33.83 35.54 -14.05
N PHE A 211 33.39 35.04 -15.20
CA PHE A 211 34.23 34.89 -16.39
C PHE A 211 34.78 36.26 -16.83
N ASP A 212 33.91 37.25 -16.96
CA ASP A 212 34.30 38.62 -17.30
C ASP A 212 35.19 39.19 -16.20
N SER A 213 34.93 38.95 -14.92
CA SER A 213 35.83 39.42 -13.85
C SER A 213 37.22 38.82 -13.92
N VAL A 214 37.37 37.57 -14.36
CA VAL A 214 38.67 36.90 -14.54
C VAL A 214 39.36 37.37 -15.81
N HIS A 215 38.62 37.55 -16.91
CA HIS A 215 39.16 37.84 -18.23
C HIS A 215 39.29 39.34 -18.57
N ASN A 216 38.55 40.20 -17.87
CA ASN A 216 38.53 41.65 -18.08
C ASN A 216 39.52 42.38 -17.13
N VAL A 217 40.26 41.65 -16.29
CA VAL A 217 41.43 42.20 -15.58
C VAL A 217 42.51 42.51 -16.62
N GLY A 218 42.64 43.78 -16.98
CA GLY A 218 43.66 44.34 -17.87
C GLY A 218 45.09 44.25 -17.35
N THR A 219 45.49 43.11 -16.77
CA THR A 219 46.89 42.76 -16.61
C THR A 219 47.28 41.90 -17.80
N GLY A 220 48.06 42.46 -18.73
CA GLY A 220 48.61 41.79 -19.90
C GLY A 220 49.56 40.62 -19.59
N ARG A 221 49.07 39.60 -18.88
CA ARG A 221 49.69 38.29 -18.72
C ARG A 221 48.62 37.23 -18.92
N MET A 222 48.66 36.61 -20.09
CA MET A 222 48.01 35.33 -20.36
C MET A 222 48.42 34.31 -19.30
N VAL A 223 47.45 33.67 -18.67
CA VAL A 223 47.66 32.39 -18.00
C VAL A 223 47.92 31.36 -19.10
N THR A 224 49.16 30.88 -19.21
CA THR A 224 49.55 29.84 -20.17
C THR A 224 48.77 28.56 -19.90
N THR A 225 48.00 28.16 -20.92
CA THR A 225 47.17 26.98 -20.99
C THR A 225 47.98 25.68 -20.98
N GLY A 226 47.72 24.80 -20.01
CA GLY A 226 48.01 23.36 -20.12
C GLY A 226 47.03 22.71 -21.11
N ARG A 227 47.52 21.77 -21.92
CA ARG A 227 46.83 21.16 -23.08
C ARG A 227 45.46 20.56 -22.74
N GLY A 228 44.44 21.01 -23.47
CA GLY A 228 43.14 20.35 -23.58
C GLY A 228 41.96 21.31 -23.50
N PHE A 229 41.82 22.25 -24.44
CA PHE A 229 40.66 23.15 -24.49
C PHE A 229 39.55 22.55 -25.34
N LEU A 230 38.40 22.33 -24.71
CA LEU A 230 37.10 22.42 -25.38
C LEU A 230 36.75 23.90 -25.52
N THR A 231 36.23 24.29 -26.67
CA THR A 231 35.76 25.65 -26.93
C THR A 231 34.54 25.96 -26.07
N LEU A 232 34.31 27.24 -25.74
CA LEU A 232 33.14 27.68 -24.96
C LEU A 232 31.82 27.23 -25.61
N ALA A 233 31.80 27.10 -26.94
CA ALA A 233 30.68 26.56 -27.70
C ALA A 233 30.42 25.07 -27.40
N GLU A 234 31.47 24.26 -27.25
CA GLU A 234 31.36 22.83 -26.93
C GLU A 234 30.89 22.58 -25.49
N PHE A 235 31.26 23.46 -24.55
CA PHE A 235 30.83 23.35 -23.15
C PHE A 235 29.34 23.68 -22.97
N VAL A 236 28.83 24.69 -23.69
CA VAL A 236 27.41 25.11 -23.61
C VAL A 236 26.47 24.09 -24.27
N THR A 237 26.93 23.31 -25.26
CA THR A 237 26.13 22.22 -25.87
C THR A 237 26.12 20.92 -25.06
N ALA A 238 27.01 20.77 -24.07
CA ALA A 238 27.14 19.55 -23.28
C ALA A 238 26.25 19.53 -22.01
N TRP A 239 25.49 20.61 -21.74
CA TRP A 239 24.61 20.80 -20.57
C TRP A 239 23.26 21.40 -20.97
#